data_AF-A0A2V8AH19-F1
#
_entry.id   AF-A0A2V8AH19-F1
#
_cell.length_a   1.000
_cell.length_b   1.000
_cell.length_c   1.000
_cell.angle_alpha   90.00
_cell.angle_beta   90.00
_cell.angle_gamma   90.00
#
_symmetry.space_group_name_H-M   'P 1'
#
loop_
_entity.id
_entity.type
_entity.pdbx_description
1 polymer ?
#
loop_
_entity_poly.entity_id
_entity_poly.type
_entity_poly.pdbx_seq_one_letter_code
_entity_poly.pdbx_strand_id
1 'polypeptide(L)' 'VAVAALTIYDMVKAVDKTMVIGDITLTFKRGGKSGTFRRT' A
#
# COMPACT_ATOMS: atom_id res chain seq x y z
N VAL A 1 -1.49 5.19 -0.84
CA VAL A 1 -1.57 3.81 -1.41
C VAL A 1 -2.72 3.03 -0.79
N ALA A 2 -2.78 2.87 0.54
CA ALA A 2 -3.84 2.10 1.21
C ALA A 2 -5.27 2.49 0.81
N VAL A 3 -5.60 3.78 0.79
CA VAL A 3 -6.95 4.25 0.38
C VAL A 3 -7.27 3.89 -1.07
N ALA A 4 -6.30 4.02 -1.99
CA ALA A 4 -6.50 3.63 -3.38
C ALA A 4 -6.74 2.12 -3.53
N ALA A 5 -6.04 1.28 -2.75
CA ALA A 5 -6.28 -0.15 -2.72
C ALA A 5 -7.69 -0.48 -2.15
N LEU A 6 -8.15 0.27 -1.14
CA LEU A 6 -9.52 0.14 -0.62
C LEU A 6 -10.58 0.54 -1.68
N THR A 7 -10.31 1.55 -2.49
CA THR A 7 -11.19 1.91 -3.62
C THR A 7 -11.33 0.75 -4.61
N ILE A 8 -10.24 0.04 -4.91
CA ILE A 8 -10.29 -1.14 -5.78
C ILE A 8 -11.11 -2.25 -5.12
N TYR A 9 -10.86 -2.54 -3.84
CA TYR A 9 -11.66 -3.53 -3.11
C TYR A 9 -13.15 -3.20 -3.19
N ASP A 10 -13.53 -1.94 -3.02
CA ASP A 10 -14.94 -1.50 -3.08
C ASP A 10 -15.60 -1.81 -4.43
N MET A 11 -14.87 -1.66 -5.54
CA MET A 11 -15.36 -1.92 -6.90
C MET A 11 -15.55 -3.42 -7.19
N VAL A 12 -14.77 -4.31 -6.56
CA VAL A 12 -14.73 -5.74 -6.89
C VAL A 12 -15.23 -6.68 -5.78
N LYS A 13 -15.56 -6.17 -4.59
CA LYS A 13 -16.06 -6.94 -3.43
C LYS A 13 -17.31 -7.80 -3.70
N ALA A 14 -18.06 -7.50 -4.76
CA ALA A 14 -19.24 -8.26 -5.14
C ALA A 14 -18.86 -9.62 -5.78
N VAL A 15 -17.68 -9.70 -6.40
CA VAL A 15 -17.16 -10.90 -7.07
C VAL A 15 -16.44 -11.81 -6.09
N ASP A 16 -15.57 -11.23 -5.26
CA ASP A 16 -14.83 -11.95 -4.22
C ASP A 16 -14.70 -11.08 -2.97
N LYS A 17 -15.11 -11.62 -1.83
CA LYS A 17 -15.06 -10.94 -0.52
C LYS A 17 -13.85 -11.35 0.31
N THR A 18 -13.05 -12.30 -0.16
CA THR A 18 -11.91 -12.87 0.55
C THR A 18 -10.58 -12.23 0.15
N MET A 19 -10.60 -11.28 -0.80
CA MET A 19 -9.42 -10.57 -1.27
C MET A 19 -8.64 -9.91 -0.12
N VAL A 20 -7.33 -10.04 -0.16
CA VAL A 20 -6.41 -9.46 0.83
C VAL A 20 -5.59 -8.35 0.18
N ILE A 21 -5.60 -7.16 0.77
CA ILE A 21 -4.68 -6.08 0.40
C ILE A 21 -3.37 -6.29 1.16
N GLY A 22 -2.33 -6.72 0.45
CA GLY A 22 -1.01 -7.03 0.99
C GLY A 22 0.10 -6.06 0.56
N ASP A 23 1.32 -6.33 1.04
CA ASP A 23 2.57 -5.70 0.60
C ASP A 23 2.63 -4.17 0.63
N ILE A 24 1.79 -3.54 1.45
CA ILE A 24 1.85 -2.09 1.68
C ILE A 24 3.07 -1.78 2.54
N THR A 25 4.05 -1.10 1.95
CA THR A 25 5.29 -0.78 2.61
C THR A 25 5.94 0.47 2.04
N LEU A 26 6.85 1.07 2.83
CA LEU A 26 7.72 2.14 2.35
C LEU A 26 8.88 1.51 1.58
N THR A 27 9.01 1.84 0.29
CA THR A 27 10.13 1.40 -0.54
C THR A 27 11.28 2.39 -0.51
N PHE A 28 10.97 3.68 -0.38
CA PHE A 28 11.94 4.75 -0.37
C PHE A 28 11.44 5.96 0.40
N LYS A 29 12.33 6.60 1.14
CA LYS A 29 12.15 7.93 1.74
C LYS A 29 13.47 8.67 1.65
N ARG A 30 13.44 9.96 1.33
CA ARG A 30 14.60 10.85 1.41
C ARG A 30 14.23 12.12 2.16
N GLY A 31 15.12 12.55 3.06
CA GLY A 31 14.99 13.82 3.77
C GLY A 31 14.64 13.70 5.25
N GLY A 32 14.89 14.79 5.98
CA GLY A 32 14.81 14.85 7.44
C GLY A 32 16.09 14.38 8.13
N LYS A 33 16.14 14.47 9.47
CA LYS A 33 17.29 14.04 10.30
C LYS A 33 17.70 12.58 10.04
N SER A 34 16.76 11.75 9.62
CA SER A 34 16.95 10.31 9.34
C SER A 34 17.62 10.02 7.99
N GLY A 35 17.81 11.01 7.12
CA GLY A 35 18.48 10.81 5.83
C GLY A 35 17.66 10.02 4.80
N THR A 36 18.33 9.14 4.05
CA THR A 36 17.73 8.33 2.97
C THR A 36 17.49 6.90 3.44
N PHE A 37 16.26 6.43 3.30
CA PHE A 37 15.86 5.05 3.51
C PHE A 37 15.49 4.42 2.16
N ARG A 38 16.00 3.22 1.91
CA ARG A 38 15.63 2.39 0.77
C ARG A 38 15.48 0.96 1.26
N ARG A 39 14.33 0.34 0.98
CA ARG A 39 14.10 -1.07 1.30
C ARG A 39 14.90 -1.94 0.31
N THR A 40 15.71 -2.85 0.84
CA THR A 40 16.49 -3.87 0.10
C THR A 40 15.69 -5.15 -0.06
#